data_AF-A0A7S0LZG6-F1
#
_entry.id   AF-A0A7S0LZG6-F1
#
_cell.length_a   1.000
_cell.length_b   1.000
_cell.length_c   1.000
_cell.angle_alpha   90.00
_cell.angle_beta   90.00
_cell.angle_gamma   90.00
#
_symmetry.space_group_name_H-M   'P 1'
#
loop_
_entity.id
_entity.type
_entity.pdbx_description
1 polymer ?
#
loop_
_entity_poly.entity_id
_entity_poly.type
_entity_poly.pdbx_seq_one_letter_code
_entity_poly.pdbx_strand_id
1 'polypeptide(L)'
;QQLVARLLDAKNRSGLTFQQIASRLQLTNLYVAQILLNQAQLKPAQAANFQRVLPHIKPDDLLRMQAPPFRSFDPAIAQEPNVYRTTEAVLHYGAAIKSVVNERFGDGIMSAIDLFATV
;
A
#
# COMPACT_ATOMS: atom_id res chain seq x y z
N GLN A 1 6.05 13.57 -8.86
CA GLN A 1 7.35 13.12 -8.30
C GLN A 1 7.70 13.78 -6.96
N GLN A 2 7.50 15.09 -6.74
CA GLN A 2 7.87 15.70 -5.46
C GLN A 2 7.00 15.30 -4.23
N LEU A 3 5.72 14.93 -4.44
CA LEU A 3 4.83 14.54 -3.31
C LEU A 3 5.35 13.31 -2.56
N VAL A 4 5.51 12.18 -3.27
CA VAL A 4 5.97 10.92 -2.67
C VAL A 4 7.33 11.10 -1.96
N ALA A 5 8.26 11.82 -2.57
CA ALA A 5 9.55 12.12 -1.95
C ALA A 5 9.40 12.85 -0.60
N ARG A 6 8.52 13.87 -0.52
CA ARG A 6 8.24 14.60 0.74
C ARG A 6 7.53 13.72 1.78
N LEU A 7 6.64 12.83 1.35
CA LEU A 7 5.93 11.92 2.25
C LEU A 7 6.89 10.89 2.86
N LEU A 8 7.77 10.32 2.05
CA LEU A 8 8.79 9.37 2.51
C LEU A 8 9.84 10.07 3.39
N ASP A 9 10.21 11.31 3.10
CA ASP A 9 11.06 12.12 3.98
C ASP A 9 10.40 12.35 5.34
N ALA A 10 9.12 12.76 5.38
CA ALA A 10 8.39 12.95 6.62
C ALA A 10 8.31 11.65 7.45
N LYS A 11 8.10 10.50 6.79
CA LYS A 11 8.17 9.18 7.41
C LYS A 11 9.56 8.90 7.97
N ASN A 12 10.64 9.19 7.23
CA ASN A 12 12.00 8.94 7.68
C ASN A 12 12.37 9.83 8.88
N ARG A 13 11.99 11.11 8.85
CA ARG A 13 12.19 12.04 9.96
C ARG A 13 11.45 11.66 11.23
N SER A 14 10.34 10.91 11.12
CA SER A 14 9.63 10.40 12.29
C SER A 14 10.40 9.32 13.06
N GLY A 15 11.39 8.67 12.44
CA GLY A 15 12.09 7.51 12.99
C GLY A 15 11.25 6.23 13.08
N LEU A 16 9.98 6.27 12.65
CA LEU A 16 9.07 5.13 12.72
C LEU A 16 9.22 4.20 11.50
N THR A 17 9.03 2.91 11.71
CA THR A 17 8.85 1.91 10.64
C THR A 17 7.43 1.96 10.07
N PHE A 18 7.21 1.39 8.88
CA PHE A 18 5.85 1.23 8.34
C PHE A 18 4.95 0.43 9.29
N GLN A 19 5.49 -0.62 9.94
CA GLN A 19 4.76 -1.41 10.93
C GLN A 19 4.31 -0.58 12.13
N GLN A 20 5.20 0.24 12.71
CA GLN A 20 4.84 1.09 13.85
C GLN A 20 3.79 2.14 13.50
N ILE A 21 3.86 2.72 12.29
CA ILE A 21 2.84 3.66 11.80
C ILE A 21 1.51 2.92 11.62
N ALA A 22 1.53 1.75 11.00
CA ALA A 22 0.37 0.91 10.76
C ALA A 22 -0.35 0.51 12.06
N SER A 23 0.39 0.06 13.08
CA SER A 23 -0.17 -0.25 14.39
C SER A 23 -0.87 0.94 15.06
N ARG A 24 -0.28 2.15 14.95
CA ARG A 24 -0.88 3.38 15.51
C ARG A 24 -2.14 3.83 14.78
N LEU A 25 -2.27 3.47 13.51
CA LEU A 25 -3.39 3.86 12.65
C LEU A 25 -4.44 2.75 12.46
N GLN A 26 -4.21 1.56 13.03
CA GLN A 26 -5.03 0.37 12.81
C GLN A 26 -5.17 0.03 11.31
N LEU A 27 -4.06 0.12 10.60
CA LEU A 27 -3.92 -0.20 9.17
C LEU A 27 -2.90 -1.34 9.01
N THR A 28 -2.78 -1.89 7.80
CA THR A 28 -1.66 -2.79 7.48
C THR A 28 -0.43 -1.98 7.06
N ASN A 29 0.76 -2.58 7.22
CA ASN A 29 2.01 -1.91 6.86
C ASN A 29 2.11 -1.62 5.35
N LEU A 30 1.63 -2.54 4.51
CA LEU A 30 1.56 -2.34 3.06
C LEU A 30 0.57 -1.24 2.71
N TYR A 31 -0.59 -1.14 3.37
CA TYR A 31 -1.55 -0.08 3.10
C TYR A 31 -1.00 1.31 3.48
N VAL A 32 -0.30 1.43 4.61
CA VAL A 32 0.43 2.66 4.98
C VAL A 32 1.49 3.01 3.93
N ALA A 33 2.27 2.02 3.47
CA ALA A 33 3.25 2.24 2.41
C ALA A 33 2.58 2.73 1.12
N GLN A 34 1.47 2.12 0.69
CA GLN A 34 0.69 2.54 -0.48
C GLN A 34 0.15 3.97 -0.35
N ILE A 35 -0.31 4.39 0.85
CA ILE A 35 -0.71 5.78 1.12
C ILE A 35 0.47 6.73 0.92
N LEU A 36 1.63 6.43 1.51
CA LEU A 36 2.82 7.28 1.41
C LEU A 36 3.44 7.29 -0.01
N LEU A 37 3.24 6.23 -0.77
CA LEU A 37 3.60 6.12 -2.19
C LEU A 37 2.55 6.76 -3.12
N ASN A 38 1.48 7.34 -2.56
CA ASN A 38 0.37 7.95 -3.29
C ASN A 38 -0.28 6.98 -4.30
N GLN A 39 -0.44 5.73 -3.87
CA GLN A 39 -1.10 4.63 -4.59
C GLN A 39 -2.38 4.14 -3.89
N ALA A 40 -2.59 4.59 -2.64
CA ALA A 40 -3.84 4.48 -1.91
C ALA A 40 -4.29 5.85 -1.39
N GLN A 41 -5.60 6.04 -1.31
CA GLN A 41 -6.21 7.25 -0.78
C GLN A 41 -6.15 7.23 0.75
N LEU A 42 -5.64 8.30 1.36
CA LEU A 42 -5.84 8.55 2.79
C LEU A 42 -7.30 8.94 3.01
N LYS A 43 -8.05 8.17 3.80
CA LYS A 43 -9.45 8.50 4.08
C LYS A 43 -9.53 9.79 4.92
N PRO A 44 -10.46 10.72 4.63
CA PRO A 44 -10.56 11.98 5.38
C PRO A 44 -10.66 11.80 6.89
N ALA A 45 -11.42 10.79 7.34
CA ALA A 45 -11.55 10.44 8.75
C ALA A 45 -10.22 10.04 9.43
N GLN A 46 -9.24 9.58 8.66
CA GLN A 46 -7.92 9.16 9.17
C GLN A 46 -6.89 10.29 9.13
N ALA A 47 -7.16 11.41 8.45
CA ALA A 47 -6.18 12.46 8.19
C ALA A 47 -5.59 13.07 9.47
N ALA A 48 -6.43 13.36 10.47
CA ALA A 48 -5.98 13.89 11.76
C ALA A 48 -5.08 12.89 12.51
N ASN A 49 -5.43 11.60 12.50
CA ASN A 49 -4.61 10.56 13.11
C ASN A 49 -3.27 10.40 12.39
N PHE A 50 -3.30 10.44 11.06
CA PHE A 50 -2.12 10.35 10.21
C PHE A 50 -1.14 11.50 10.50
N GLN A 51 -1.65 12.74 10.60
CA GLN A 51 -0.84 13.92 10.94
C GLN A 51 -0.23 13.81 12.35
N ARG A 52 -0.97 13.27 13.33
CA ARG A 52 -0.42 13.05 14.68
C ARG A 52 0.73 12.05 14.68
N VAL A 53 0.65 10.99 13.86
CA VAL A 53 1.71 9.97 13.77
C VAL A 53 2.90 10.48 12.95
N LEU A 54 2.66 11.27 11.91
CA LEU A 54 3.67 11.84 11.01
C LEU A 54 3.58 13.38 11.00
N PRO A 55 4.05 14.05 12.08
CA PRO A 55 3.84 15.49 12.27
C PRO A 55 4.57 16.38 11.26
N HIS A 56 5.54 15.81 10.53
CA HIS A 56 6.33 16.53 9.52
C HIS A 56 5.68 16.58 8.14
N ILE A 57 4.53 15.91 7.94
CA ILE A 57 3.76 16.04 6.69
C ILE A 57 3.17 17.45 6.63
N LYS A 58 3.29 18.09 5.46
CA LYS A 58 2.71 19.42 5.23
C LYS A 58 1.18 19.31 5.09
N PRO A 59 0.41 20.28 5.61
CA PRO A 59 -1.05 20.28 5.47
C PRO A 59 -1.54 20.11 4.01
N ASP A 60 -0.88 20.77 3.05
CA ASP A 60 -1.21 20.64 1.63
C ASP A 60 -0.95 19.23 1.07
N ASP A 61 0.10 18.57 1.54
CA ASP A 61 0.41 17.19 1.13
C ASP A 61 -0.62 16.22 1.73
N LEU A 62 -1.02 16.44 3.00
CA LEU A 62 -2.09 15.67 3.65
C LEU A 62 -3.44 15.83 2.94
N LEU A 63 -3.76 17.04 2.44
CA LEU A 63 -4.95 17.29 1.64
C LEU A 63 -4.88 16.55 0.30
N ARG A 64 -3.72 16.58 -0.37
CA ARG A 64 -3.50 15.88 -1.64
C ARG A 64 -3.66 14.37 -1.52
N MET A 65 -3.18 13.77 -0.43
CA MET A 65 -3.31 12.33 -0.17
C MET A 65 -4.77 11.86 -0.03
N GLN A 66 -5.70 12.77 0.24
CA GLN A 66 -7.13 12.47 0.36
C GLN A 66 -7.84 12.43 -1.00
N ALA A 67 -7.22 12.88 -2.08
CA ALA A 67 -7.75 12.68 -3.43
C ALA A 67 -7.50 11.22 -3.89
N PRO A 68 -8.43 10.60 -4.63
CA PRO A 68 -8.17 9.31 -5.27
C PRO A 68 -6.94 9.40 -6.18
N PRO A 69 -5.88 8.59 -5.97
CA PRO A 69 -4.70 8.67 -6.81
C PRO A 69 -4.94 8.01 -8.16
N PHE A 70 -4.25 8.51 -9.20
CA PHE A 70 -4.07 7.75 -10.43
C PHE A 70 -3.05 6.65 -10.18
N ARG A 71 -3.54 5.43 -9.92
CA ARG A 71 -2.70 4.30 -9.55
C ARG A 71 -1.77 3.91 -10.71
N SER A 72 -0.52 3.67 -10.38
CA SER A 72 0.54 3.29 -11.32
C SER A 72 1.70 2.65 -10.55
N PHE A 73 2.58 1.96 -11.27
CA PHE A 73 3.81 1.42 -10.72
C PHE A 73 4.95 1.62 -11.73
N ASP A 74 6.18 1.62 -11.25
CA ASP A 74 7.37 1.61 -12.12
C ASP A 74 7.52 0.20 -12.71
N PRO A 75 7.46 0.02 -14.05
CA PRO A 75 7.65 -1.30 -14.66
C PRO A 75 8.96 -2.00 -14.27
N ALA A 76 10.02 -1.26 -13.92
CA ALA A 76 11.28 -1.84 -13.46
C ALA A 76 11.13 -2.58 -12.11
N ILE A 77 10.09 -2.31 -11.33
CA ILE A 77 9.84 -3.01 -10.05
C ILE A 77 9.66 -4.52 -10.26
N ALA A 78 9.17 -4.95 -11.43
CA ALA A 78 9.00 -6.37 -11.74
C ALA A 78 10.34 -7.13 -11.88
N GLN A 79 11.45 -6.40 -12.08
CA GLN A 79 12.79 -6.98 -12.15
C GLN A 79 13.53 -6.93 -10.80
N GLU A 80 13.00 -6.19 -9.81
CA GLU A 80 13.60 -6.16 -8.47
C GLU A 80 13.50 -7.55 -7.84
N PRO A 81 14.58 -8.11 -7.27
CA PRO A 81 14.59 -9.51 -6.82
C PRO A 81 13.47 -9.91 -5.85
N ASN A 82 13.12 -9.06 -4.86
CA ASN A 82 12.06 -9.41 -3.90
C ASN A 82 10.68 -9.44 -4.57
N VAL A 83 10.39 -8.47 -5.43
CA VAL A 83 9.13 -8.43 -6.18
C VAL A 83 9.07 -9.52 -7.24
N TYR A 84 10.17 -9.78 -7.94
CA TYR A 84 10.28 -10.86 -8.93
C TYR A 84 9.95 -12.22 -8.32
N ARG A 85 10.47 -12.55 -7.13
CA ARG A 85 10.14 -13.81 -6.44
C ARG A 85 8.67 -13.91 -6.05
N THR A 86 8.05 -12.80 -5.68
CA THR A 86 6.61 -12.77 -5.40
C THR A 86 5.79 -13.02 -6.67
N THR A 87 6.18 -12.41 -7.80
CA THR A 87 5.57 -12.67 -9.11
C THR A 87 5.77 -14.12 -9.54
N GLU A 88 6.98 -14.68 -9.37
CA GLU A 88 7.29 -16.07 -9.68
C GLU A 88 6.41 -17.04 -8.88
N ALA A 89 6.18 -16.78 -7.59
CA ALA A 89 5.27 -17.58 -6.78
C ALA A 89 3.83 -17.53 -7.32
N VAL A 90 3.31 -16.36 -7.68
CA VAL A 90 1.96 -16.22 -8.25
C VAL A 90 1.85 -16.96 -9.58
N LEU A 91 2.85 -16.86 -10.44
CA LEU A 91 2.86 -17.55 -11.74
C LEU A 91 2.98 -19.06 -11.59
N HIS A 92 3.87 -19.54 -10.70
CA HIS A 92 4.09 -20.96 -10.45
C HIS A 92 2.83 -21.63 -9.89
N TYR A 93 2.14 -20.99 -8.94
CA TYR A 93 0.94 -21.51 -8.32
C TYR A 93 -0.37 -21.14 -9.02
N GLY A 94 -0.32 -20.37 -10.12
CA GLY A 94 -1.52 -19.76 -10.72
C GLY A 94 -2.63 -20.76 -11.08
N ALA A 95 -2.27 -21.90 -11.66
CA ALA A 95 -3.23 -22.96 -11.97
C ALA A 95 -3.85 -23.56 -10.71
N ALA A 96 -3.04 -23.82 -9.67
CA ALA A 96 -3.51 -24.36 -8.40
C ALA A 96 -4.43 -23.36 -7.68
N ILE A 97 -4.05 -22.07 -7.63
CA ILE A 97 -4.87 -21.00 -7.06
C ILE A 97 -6.24 -20.96 -7.75
N LYS A 98 -6.27 -20.95 -9.09
CA LYS A 98 -7.52 -20.92 -9.86
C LYS A 98 -8.39 -22.14 -9.56
N SER A 99 -7.81 -23.34 -9.58
CA SER A 99 -8.56 -24.58 -9.34
C SER A 99 -9.16 -24.63 -7.94
N VAL A 100 -8.38 -24.29 -6.90
CA VAL A 100 -8.86 -24.30 -5.50
C VAL A 100 -9.92 -23.21 -5.26
N VAL A 101 -9.77 -22.03 -5.85
CA VAL A 101 -10.79 -20.97 -5.76
C VAL A 101 -12.09 -21.44 -6.41
N ASN A 102 -12.03 -22.01 -7.61
CA ASN A 102 -13.21 -22.50 -8.31
C ASN A 102 -13.90 -23.67 -7.58
N GLU A 103 -13.12 -24.57 -6.99
CA GLU A 103 -13.67 -25.69 -6.19
C GLU A 103 -14.41 -25.16 -4.95
N ARG A 104 -13.84 -24.17 -4.26
CA ARG A 104 -14.38 -23.68 -2.99
C ARG A 104 -15.48 -22.64 -3.13
N PHE A 105 -15.42 -21.80 -4.17
CA PHE A 105 -16.26 -20.60 -4.29
C PHE A 105 -17.05 -20.55 -5.61
N GLY A 106 -16.83 -21.50 -6.53
CA GLY A 106 -17.42 -21.47 -7.87
C GLY A 106 -16.71 -20.51 -8.81
N ASP A 107 -17.37 -20.17 -9.93
CA ASP A 107 -16.81 -19.24 -10.91
C ASP A 107 -16.73 -17.82 -10.36
N GLY A 108 -15.53 -17.23 -10.38
CA GLY A 108 -15.27 -15.93 -9.77
C GLY A 108 -13.78 -15.57 -9.69
N ILE A 109 -13.48 -14.55 -8.89
CA ILE A 109 -12.12 -14.03 -8.68
C ILE A 109 -11.87 -13.69 -7.21
N MET A 110 -10.59 -13.70 -6.81
CA MET A 110 -10.14 -13.06 -5.59
C MET A 110 -9.95 -11.55 -5.85
N SER A 111 -10.68 -10.71 -5.13
CA SER A 111 -10.61 -9.25 -5.32
C SER A 111 -9.24 -8.70 -4.92
N ALA A 112 -8.66 -7.87 -5.79
CA ALA A 112 -7.49 -7.06 -5.47
C ALA A 112 -7.86 -5.65 -4.97
N ILE A 113 -9.16 -5.34 -4.87
CA ILE A 113 -9.68 -4.07 -4.33
C ILE A 113 -10.07 -4.24 -2.86
N ASP A 114 -10.85 -5.28 -2.57
CA ASP A 114 -11.18 -5.69 -1.21
C ASP A 114 -10.17 -6.75 -0.76
N LEU A 115 -8.95 -6.28 -0.45
CA LEU A 115 -7.79 -7.09 -0.16
C LEU A 115 -7.13 -6.63 1.13
N PHE A 116 -6.85 -7.59 2.02
CA PHE A 116 -6.00 -7.39 3.18
C PHE A 116 -4.59 -7.92 2.89
N ALA A 117 -3.57 -7.06 3.01
CA ALA A 117 -2.17 -7.45 2.74
C ALA A 117 -1.23 -6.85 3.79
N THR A 118 -0.31 -7.67 4.32
CA THR A 118 0.73 -7.31 5.29
C THR A 118 1.96 -8.20 5.08
N VAL A 119 3.14 -7.72 5.48
CA VAL A 119 4.39 -8.51 5.58
C VAL A 119 4.86 -8.58 7.02
#